data_AF-A0A7C8UZ06-F1
#
_entry.id   AF-A0A7C8UZ06-F1
#
_cell.length_a   1.000
_cell.length_b   1.000
_cell.length_c   1.000
_cell.angle_alpha   90.00
_cell.angle_beta   90.00
_cell.angle_gamma   90.00
#
_symmetry.space_group_name_H-M   'P 1'
#
loop_
_entity.id
_entity.type
_entity.pdbx_description
1 polymer ?
#
loop_
_entity_poly.entity_id
_entity_poly.type
_entity_poly.pdbx_seq_one_letter_code
_entity_poly.pdbx_strand_id
1 'polypeptide(L)'
;MDELWAKQIFDASPGENGIVEGKVGNLKVRYQSKVMYKHYFMKIHEGCEQEELWRMYSTLLSLAEYTLSHPTISADVVLREIDERWDSISTTQRPMDVDIPFSYNMAFTKEWMGILPRTTETVYVVDQEEESGAVVDGVAVKCPGLNLNGTAMAGMALVRTRKEMNVVLADPGYIARTIGGIGVPQQEAHRASL
;
A
#
# COMPACT_ATOMS: atom_id res chain seq x y z
N MET A 1 19.24 12.24 -6.69
CA MET A 1 17.88 12.10 -6.15
C MET A 1 17.50 10.68 -6.49
N ASP A 2 17.56 9.77 -5.52
CA ASP A 2 17.23 8.37 -5.75
C ASP A 2 15.78 8.30 -6.23
N GLU A 3 15.53 7.55 -7.29
CA GLU A 3 14.22 7.46 -7.92
C GLU A 3 13.17 6.93 -6.94
N LEU A 4 11.91 7.35 -7.11
CA LEU A 4 10.78 6.86 -6.30
C LEU A 4 10.83 5.33 -6.24
N TRP A 5 10.70 4.74 -5.05
CA TRP A 5 10.85 3.28 -4.87
C TRP A 5 9.89 2.46 -5.75
N ALA A 6 8.71 3.01 -6.06
CA ALA A 6 7.75 2.42 -6.98
C ALA A 6 8.24 2.35 -8.43
N LYS A 7 9.21 3.18 -8.84
CA LYS A 7 9.89 3.07 -10.13
C LYS A 7 10.95 1.97 -10.11
N GLN A 8 11.71 1.89 -9.01
CA GLN A 8 12.73 0.86 -8.80
C GLN A 8 12.17 -0.58 -8.90
N ILE A 9 10.89 -0.78 -8.53
CA ILE A 9 10.23 -2.09 -8.66
C ILE A 9 10.13 -2.58 -10.12
N PHE A 10 10.15 -1.66 -11.09
CA PHE A 10 10.05 -1.95 -12.52
C PHE A 10 11.39 -1.95 -13.25
N ASP A 11 12.41 -1.32 -12.66
CA ASP A 11 13.76 -1.25 -13.23
C ASP A 11 14.62 -2.45 -12.82
N ALA A 12 14.35 -3.07 -11.67
CA ALA A 12 15.04 -4.29 -11.24
C ALA A 12 14.37 -5.58 -11.74
N SER A 13 15.16 -6.66 -11.81
CA SER A 13 14.68 -7.97 -12.27
C SER A 13 13.84 -8.66 -11.18
N PRO A 14 12.80 -9.42 -11.54
CA PRO A 14 12.11 -10.28 -10.57
C PRO A 14 13.10 -11.21 -9.85
N GLY A 15 12.96 -11.34 -8.53
CA GLY A 15 13.86 -12.08 -7.65
C GLY A 15 14.99 -11.23 -7.06
N GLU A 16 15.29 -10.07 -7.64
CA GLU A 16 16.28 -9.13 -7.08
C GLU A 16 15.63 -8.21 -6.06
N ASN A 17 16.39 -7.88 -5.00
CA ASN A 17 15.98 -6.91 -3.99
C ASN A 17 14.60 -7.16 -3.35
N GLY A 18 14.10 -8.41 -3.37
CA GLY A 18 12.80 -8.77 -2.82
C GLY A 18 11.61 -8.50 -3.74
N ILE A 19 11.84 -8.09 -4.99
CA ILE A 19 10.80 -7.89 -5.99
C ILE A 19 10.27 -9.26 -6.44
N VAL A 20 8.96 -9.43 -6.36
CA VAL A 20 8.28 -10.63 -6.84
C VAL A 20 7.36 -10.22 -8.00
N GLU A 21 7.40 -10.97 -9.09
CA GLU A 21 6.49 -10.83 -10.23
C GLU A 21 5.57 -12.06 -10.27
N GLY A 22 4.27 -11.81 -10.31
CA GLY A 22 3.25 -12.79 -10.64
C GLY A 22 2.41 -12.29 -11.80
N LYS A 23 1.28 -12.95 -12.02
CA LYS A 23 0.31 -12.57 -13.04
C LYS A 23 -1.11 -12.78 -12.55
N VAL A 24 -2.04 -12.06 -13.16
CA VAL A 24 -3.47 -12.29 -13.08
C VAL A 24 -4.02 -12.21 -14.50
N GLY A 25 -4.52 -13.33 -15.02
CA GLY A 25 -4.81 -13.51 -16.43
C GLY A 25 -3.54 -13.34 -17.27
N ASN A 26 -3.56 -12.36 -18.18
CA ASN A 26 -2.43 -11.97 -19.01
C ASN A 26 -1.63 -10.79 -18.45
N LEU A 27 -2.05 -10.22 -17.33
CA LEU A 27 -1.48 -9.00 -16.78
C LEU A 27 -0.40 -9.31 -15.74
N LYS A 28 0.74 -8.63 -15.83
CA LYS A 28 1.85 -8.78 -14.89
C LYS A 28 1.64 -7.89 -13.67
N VAL A 29 1.80 -8.48 -12.49
CA VAL A 29 1.67 -7.79 -11.21
C VAL A 29 2.95 -7.98 -10.41
N ARG A 30 3.47 -6.90 -9.83
CA ARG A 30 4.66 -6.91 -8.97
C ARG A 30 4.35 -6.44 -7.56
N TYR A 31 5.10 -6.96 -6.59
CA TYR A 31 5.14 -6.46 -5.23
C TYR A 31 6.55 -6.60 -4.63
N GLN A 32 6.81 -5.85 -3.56
CA GLN A 32 8.08 -5.86 -2.84
C GLN A 32 7.93 -6.62 -1.52
N SER A 33 8.47 -7.85 -1.47
CA SER A 33 8.36 -8.75 -0.31
C SER A 33 9.05 -8.24 0.96
N LYS A 34 10.02 -7.34 0.83
CA LYS A 34 10.74 -6.74 1.97
C LYS A 34 9.98 -5.59 2.64
N VAL A 35 8.94 -5.07 2.00
CA VAL A 35 8.09 -4.02 2.58
C VAL A 35 7.10 -4.68 3.55
N MET A 36 6.82 -4.02 4.67
CA MET A 36 6.08 -4.63 5.78
C MET A 36 4.59 -4.89 5.49
N TYR A 37 4.05 -4.30 4.43
CA TYR A 37 2.64 -4.37 4.04
C TYR A 37 2.48 -4.81 2.59
N LYS A 38 1.33 -5.46 2.33
CA LYS A 38 0.92 -5.89 1.00
C LYS A 38 0.52 -4.70 0.14
N HIS A 39 1.00 -4.74 -1.08
CA HIS A 39 0.74 -3.77 -2.13
C HIS A 39 0.95 -4.46 -3.46
N TYR A 40 0.34 -3.94 -4.52
CA TYR A 40 0.44 -4.52 -5.85
C TYR A 40 0.63 -3.42 -6.88
N PHE A 41 1.54 -3.62 -7.82
CA PHE A 41 1.87 -2.66 -8.87
C PHE A 41 1.82 -3.32 -10.23
N MET A 42 1.43 -2.54 -11.23
CA MET A 42 1.43 -2.94 -12.63
C MET A 42 2.06 -1.84 -13.46
N LYS A 43 2.88 -2.23 -14.45
CA LYS A 43 3.53 -1.29 -15.36
C LYS A 43 2.53 -0.82 -16.40
N ILE A 44 2.46 0.48 -16.62
CA ILE A 44 1.76 1.09 -17.75
C ILE A 44 2.80 1.28 -18.84
N HIS A 45 2.58 0.63 -19.98
CA HIS A 45 3.46 0.82 -21.12
C HIS A 45 3.00 2.00 -21.98
N GLU A 46 3.88 2.49 -22.84
CA GLU A 46 3.54 3.48 -23.83
C GLU A 46 2.45 2.92 -24.78
N GLY A 47 1.41 3.71 -25.05
CA GLY A 47 0.27 3.27 -25.87
C GLY A 47 -0.73 2.36 -25.16
N CYS A 48 -0.73 2.30 -23.82
CA CYS A 48 -1.75 1.58 -23.06
C CYS A 48 -3.14 2.20 -23.29
N GLU A 49 -4.08 1.40 -23.82
CA GLU A 49 -5.43 1.83 -24.18
C GLU A 49 -6.36 1.88 -22.95
N GLN A 50 -7.48 2.59 -23.08
CA GLN A 50 -8.45 2.76 -21.98
C GLN A 50 -8.98 1.42 -21.43
N GLU A 51 -9.22 0.44 -22.31
CA GLU A 51 -9.70 -0.89 -21.91
C GLU A 51 -8.66 -1.66 -21.09
N GLU A 52 -7.38 -1.51 -21.42
CA GLU A 52 -6.29 -2.13 -20.68
C GLU A 52 -6.12 -1.47 -19.31
N LEU A 53 -6.14 -0.14 -19.24
CA LEU A 53 -6.14 0.59 -17.97
C LEU A 53 -7.30 0.17 -17.07
N TRP A 54 -8.49 -0.02 -17.64
CA TRP A 54 -9.66 -0.52 -16.91
C TRP A 54 -9.43 -1.93 -16.35
N ARG A 55 -8.83 -2.82 -17.16
CA ARG A 55 -8.47 -4.17 -16.73
C ARG A 55 -7.42 -4.15 -15.61
N MET A 56 -6.40 -3.31 -15.72
CA MET A 56 -5.40 -3.11 -14.66
C MET A 56 -6.05 -2.64 -13.35
N TYR A 57 -6.91 -1.62 -13.43
CA TYR A 57 -7.65 -1.09 -12.29
C TYR A 57 -8.50 -2.16 -11.60
N SER A 58 -9.27 -2.91 -12.40
CA SER A 58 -10.15 -3.97 -11.88
C SER A 58 -9.34 -5.11 -11.25
N THR A 59 -8.21 -5.48 -11.86
CA THR A 59 -7.27 -6.48 -11.31
C THR A 59 -6.76 -6.07 -9.93
N LEU A 60 -6.27 -4.83 -9.81
CA LEU A 60 -5.75 -4.30 -8.57
C LEU A 60 -6.82 -4.24 -7.47
N LEU A 61 -8.05 -3.83 -7.83
CA LEU A 61 -9.17 -3.86 -6.88
C LEU A 61 -9.47 -5.27 -6.37
N SER A 62 -9.55 -6.26 -7.24
CA SER A 62 -9.79 -7.66 -6.84
C SER A 62 -8.69 -8.19 -5.92
N LEU A 63 -7.43 -7.85 -6.20
CA LEU A 63 -6.31 -8.21 -5.32
C LEU A 63 -6.46 -7.54 -3.95
N ALA A 64 -6.86 -6.27 -3.90
CA ALA A 64 -7.03 -5.56 -2.63
C ALA A 64 -8.19 -6.12 -1.80
N GLU A 65 -9.32 -6.39 -2.44
CA GLU A 65 -10.49 -6.99 -1.79
C GLU A 65 -10.17 -8.37 -1.21
N TYR A 66 -9.53 -9.22 -2.02
CA TYR A 66 -9.15 -10.55 -1.58
C TYR A 66 -8.16 -10.50 -0.42
N THR A 67 -7.21 -9.56 -0.48
CA THR A 67 -6.23 -9.34 0.58
C THR A 67 -6.89 -8.91 1.89
N LEU A 68 -7.92 -8.06 1.84
CA LEU A 68 -8.66 -7.61 3.02
C LEU A 68 -9.54 -8.72 3.60
N SER A 69 -10.13 -9.55 2.75
CA SER A 69 -10.88 -10.73 3.16
C SER A 69 -9.99 -11.84 3.74
N HIS A 70 -8.72 -11.88 3.35
CA HIS A 70 -7.75 -12.91 3.75
C HIS A 70 -6.42 -12.30 4.22
N PRO A 71 -6.42 -11.52 5.33
CA PRO A 71 -5.27 -10.70 5.71
C PRO A 71 -4.03 -11.51 6.11
N THR A 72 -4.17 -12.80 6.42
CA THR A 72 -3.07 -13.71 6.81
C THR A 72 -2.43 -14.44 5.63
N ILE A 73 -3.09 -14.49 4.46
CA ILE A 73 -2.55 -15.17 3.27
C ILE A 73 -1.42 -14.35 2.66
N SER A 74 -0.32 -14.97 2.23
CA SER A 74 0.81 -14.25 1.62
C SER A 74 0.46 -13.68 0.24
N ALA A 75 1.14 -12.60 -0.17
CA ALA A 75 0.85 -11.91 -1.43
C ALA A 75 0.99 -12.79 -2.69
N ASP A 76 1.93 -13.75 -2.69
CA ASP A 76 2.09 -14.72 -3.78
C ASP A 76 0.90 -15.68 -3.89
N VAL A 77 0.34 -16.10 -2.75
CA VAL A 77 -0.86 -16.95 -2.73
C VAL A 77 -2.09 -16.16 -3.17
N VAL A 78 -2.22 -14.89 -2.75
CA VAL A 78 -3.29 -14.01 -3.23
C VAL A 78 -3.26 -13.89 -4.76
N LEU A 79 -2.08 -13.63 -5.34
CA LEU A 79 -1.92 -13.54 -6.80
C LEU A 79 -2.35 -14.83 -7.49
N ARG A 80 -1.90 -15.99 -6.99
CA ARG A 80 -2.23 -17.30 -7.56
C ARG A 80 -3.73 -17.59 -7.52
N GLU A 81 -4.37 -17.38 -6.37
CA GLU A 81 -5.80 -17.70 -6.20
C GLU A 81 -6.71 -16.77 -7.01
N ILE A 82 -6.29 -15.52 -7.21
CA ILE A 82 -6.99 -14.58 -8.09
C ILE A 82 -6.75 -14.91 -9.58
N ASP A 83 -5.53 -15.32 -9.97
CA ASP A 83 -5.25 -15.80 -11.33
C ASP A 83 -6.12 -17.02 -11.70
N GLU A 84 -6.21 -18.00 -10.79
CA GLU A 84 -7.01 -19.21 -10.97
C GLU A 84 -8.52 -18.92 -11.14
N ARG A 85 -8.99 -17.82 -10.56
CA ARG A 85 -10.39 -17.40 -10.60
C ARG A 85 -10.65 -16.28 -11.59
N TRP A 86 -9.64 -15.83 -12.33
CA TRP A 86 -9.70 -14.59 -13.11
C TRP A 86 -10.87 -14.57 -14.11
N ASP A 87 -11.10 -15.68 -14.82
CA ASP A 87 -12.20 -15.80 -15.78
C ASP A 87 -13.60 -15.78 -15.11
N SER A 88 -13.67 -16.09 -13.81
CA SER A 88 -14.89 -16.05 -13.00
C SER A 88 -15.08 -14.72 -12.26
N ILE A 89 -14.02 -13.92 -12.11
CA ILE A 89 -14.10 -12.56 -11.57
C ILE A 89 -14.69 -11.70 -12.67
N SER A 90 -16.02 -11.53 -12.61
CA SER A 90 -16.71 -10.63 -13.50
C SER A 90 -16.13 -9.23 -13.34
N THR A 91 -15.43 -8.73 -14.36
CA THR A 91 -14.96 -7.32 -14.45
C THR A 91 -16.08 -6.28 -14.37
N THR A 92 -17.34 -6.73 -14.26
CA THR A 92 -18.54 -5.91 -14.08
C THR A 92 -19.18 -6.02 -12.69
N GLN A 93 -18.86 -7.05 -11.89
CA GLN A 93 -19.27 -7.10 -10.49
C GLN A 93 -18.30 -6.26 -9.65
N ARG A 94 -18.84 -5.24 -9.01
CA ARG A 94 -18.06 -4.37 -8.14
C ARG A 94 -17.88 -5.04 -6.77
N PRO A 95 -16.70 -4.89 -6.14
CA PRO A 95 -16.45 -5.29 -4.74
C PRO A 95 -17.33 -4.63 -3.67
N MET A 96 -18.37 -3.88 -4.03
CA MET A 96 -19.18 -3.09 -3.08
C MET A 96 -20.42 -3.83 -2.56
N ASP A 97 -20.63 -5.08 -2.96
CA ASP A 97 -21.83 -5.85 -2.59
C ASP A 97 -21.63 -6.66 -1.28
N VAL A 98 -20.51 -6.47 -0.57
CA VAL A 98 -20.20 -7.13 0.70
C VAL A 98 -19.96 -6.07 1.79
N ASP A 99 -20.56 -6.24 2.97
CA ASP A 99 -20.44 -5.35 4.16
C ASP A 99 -19.04 -5.40 4.82
N ILE A 100 -17.97 -5.50 4.04
CA ILE A 100 -16.60 -5.29 4.52
C ILE A 100 -16.29 -3.81 4.27
N PRO A 101 -15.83 -3.03 5.27
CA PRO A 101 -15.35 -1.68 5.03
C PRO A 101 -14.10 -1.75 4.13
N PHE A 102 -14.32 -1.68 2.82
CA PHE A 102 -13.30 -1.74 1.79
C PHE A 102 -12.55 -0.41 1.73
N SER A 103 -11.35 -0.36 2.31
CA SER A 103 -10.48 0.81 2.29
C SER A 103 -9.18 0.48 1.56
N TYR A 104 -8.78 1.33 0.64
CA TYR A 104 -7.53 1.19 -0.10
C TYR A 104 -6.97 2.56 -0.46
N ASN A 105 -5.68 2.60 -0.77
CA ASN A 105 -5.10 3.68 -1.53
C ASN A 105 -4.74 3.18 -2.93
N MET A 106 -4.92 4.05 -3.91
CA MET A 106 -4.51 3.83 -5.28
C MET A 106 -3.60 5.00 -5.70
N ALA A 107 -2.51 4.68 -6.39
CA ALA A 107 -1.62 5.65 -6.99
C ALA A 107 -1.46 5.32 -8.47
N PHE A 108 -1.45 6.37 -9.27
CA PHE A 108 -1.43 6.29 -10.71
C PHE A 108 -0.43 7.31 -11.26
N THR A 109 0.47 6.85 -12.11
CA THR A 109 1.42 7.68 -12.85
C THR A 109 1.33 7.35 -14.34
N LYS A 110 2.16 7.98 -15.18
CA LYS A 110 2.25 7.59 -16.60
C LYS A 110 2.91 6.22 -16.81
N GLU A 111 3.67 5.72 -15.84
CA GLU A 111 4.52 4.53 -15.97
C GLU A 111 3.97 3.32 -15.20
N TRP A 112 3.09 3.54 -14.22
CA TRP A 112 2.56 2.47 -13.38
C TRP A 112 1.26 2.83 -12.66
N MET A 113 0.52 1.79 -12.28
CA MET A 113 -0.63 1.83 -11.38
C MET A 113 -0.36 0.93 -10.18
N GLY A 114 -0.70 1.39 -8.98
CA GLY A 114 -0.46 0.66 -7.74
C GLY A 114 -1.61 0.77 -6.76
N ILE A 115 -1.81 -0.28 -5.96
CA ILE A 115 -2.84 -0.34 -4.91
C ILE A 115 -2.25 -0.86 -3.60
N LEU A 116 -2.75 -0.31 -2.48
CA LEU A 116 -2.45 -0.70 -1.12
C LEU A 116 -3.76 -0.90 -0.36
N PRO A 117 -4.09 -2.13 0.07
CA PRO A 117 -5.27 -2.41 0.88
C PRO A 117 -5.03 -1.96 2.34
N ARG A 118 -6.00 -1.24 2.93
CA ARG A 118 -5.88 -0.64 4.26
C ARG A 118 -6.80 -1.29 5.28
N THR A 119 -6.29 -1.51 6.48
CA THR A 119 -7.06 -2.00 7.62
C THR A 119 -7.51 -0.89 8.56
N THR A 120 -6.80 0.25 8.56
CA THR A 120 -7.10 1.43 9.38
C THR A 120 -6.84 2.72 8.59
N GLU A 121 -7.34 3.86 9.07
CA GLU A 121 -7.12 5.16 8.42
C GLU A 121 -5.92 5.92 8.97
N THR A 122 -5.53 5.67 10.22
CA THR A 122 -4.47 6.43 10.91
C THR A 122 -3.81 5.57 11.97
N VAL A 123 -2.48 5.64 12.04
CA VAL A 123 -1.67 5.09 13.14
C VAL A 123 -0.76 6.21 13.64
N TYR A 124 -0.63 6.32 14.97
CA TYR A 124 0.14 7.37 15.59
C TYR A 124 1.64 7.07 15.55
N VAL A 125 2.47 8.09 15.31
CA VAL A 125 3.95 7.98 15.33
C VAL A 125 4.52 8.11 16.74
N VAL A 126 3.74 8.71 17.60
CA VAL A 126 3.97 8.77 19.04
C VAL A 126 2.85 7.91 19.59
N ASP A 127 3.14 6.97 20.49
CA ASP A 127 2.30 5.80 20.81
C ASP A 127 0.80 6.07 21.10
N GLN A 128 0.37 7.32 21.30
CA GLN A 128 -1.03 7.76 21.37
C GLN A 128 -1.23 9.19 20.80
N GLU A 129 -2.50 9.59 20.62
CA GLU A 129 -2.88 11.00 20.38
C GLU A 129 -2.49 11.83 21.60
N GLU A 130 -1.29 12.39 21.61
CA GLU A 130 -0.84 13.28 22.66
C GLU A 130 -1.12 14.75 22.28
N GLU A 131 -1.55 15.54 23.24
CA GLU A 131 -1.38 16.99 23.15
C GLU A 131 0.11 17.26 22.97
N SER A 132 0.50 18.04 21.95
CA SER A 132 1.91 18.32 21.68
C SER A 132 2.61 19.12 22.79
N GLY A 133 1.87 19.51 23.83
CA GLY A 133 2.28 20.44 24.88
C GLY A 133 2.43 21.88 24.39
N ALA A 134 2.28 22.12 23.08
CA ALA A 134 2.38 23.45 22.48
C ALA A 134 0.99 24.09 22.37
N VAL A 135 0.86 25.29 22.92
CA VAL A 135 -0.30 26.17 22.72
C VAL A 135 0.14 27.31 21.82
N VAL A 136 -0.48 27.45 20.66
CA VAL A 136 -0.24 28.54 19.71
C VAL A 136 -1.52 29.36 19.63
N ASP A 137 -1.43 30.65 19.97
CA ASP A 137 -2.57 31.58 20.01
C ASP A 137 -3.78 31.05 20.80
N GLY A 138 -3.52 30.36 21.92
CA GLY A 138 -4.57 29.80 22.78
C GLY A 138 -5.18 28.48 22.29
N VAL A 139 -4.70 27.94 21.17
CA VAL A 139 -5.12 26.64 20.64
C VAL A 139 -4.09 25.57 21.00
N ALA A 140 -4.53 24.53 21.70
CA ALA A 140 -3.71 23.35 21.96
C ALA A 140 -3.43 22.62 20.64
N VAL A 141 -2.16 22.55 20.26
CA VAL A 141 -1.72 21.81 19.07
C VAL A 141 -1.66 20.34 19.44
N LYS A 142 -2.37 19.49 18.71
CA LYS A 142 -2.29 18.03 18.86
C LYS A 142 -1.10 17.48 18.07
N CYS A 143 -0.57 16.33 18.48
CA CYS A 143 0.32 15.55 17.62
C CYS A 143 -0.54 14.67 16.69
N PRO A 144 -0.78 15.07 15.43
CA PRO A 144 -1.49 14.21 14.50
C PRO A 144 -0.66 12.95 14.23
N GLY A 145 -1.29 11.77 14.27
CA GLY A 145 -0.65 10.54 13.81
C GLY A 145 -0.21 10.64 12.34
N LEU A 146 0.64 9.71 11.88
CA LEU A 146 0.90 9.60 10.45
C LEU A 146 -0.38 9.11 9.77
N ASN A 147 -0.86 9.93 8.85
CA ASN A 147 -1.99 9.57 8.02
C ASN A 147 -1.47 8.98 6.71
N LEU A 148 -1.88 7.74 6.42
CA LEU A 148 -1.52 7.09 5.18
C LEU A 148 -2.53 7.44 4.10
N ASN A 149 -2.08 8.26 3.15
CA ASN A 149 -2.81 8.50 1.92
C ASN A 149 -2.03 7.87 0.74
N GLY A 150 -2.56 7.98 -0.48
CA GLY A 150 -1.94 7.38 -1.66
C GLY A 150 -0.50 7.79 -1.95
N THR A 151 -0.01 8.90 -1.37
CA THR A 151 1.38 9.35 -1.54
C THR A 151 2.38 8.48 -0.77
N ALA A 152 1.94 7.74 0.26
CA ALA A 152 2.79 6.80 0.97
C ALA A 152 3.28 5.66 0.07
N MET A 153 2.49 5.25 -0.93
CA MET A 153 2.93 4.30 -1.95
C MET A 153 4.01 4.84 -2.88
N ALA A 154 4.21 6.16 -2.92
CA ALA A 154 5.34 6.78 -3.60
C ALA A 154 6.53 7.03 -2.65
N GLY A 155 6.44 6.59 -1.39
CA GLY A 155 7.48 6.81 -0.37
C GLY A 155 7.42 8.20 0.24
N MET A 156 6.30 8.91 0.09
CA MET A 156 6.10 10.24 0.64
C MET A 156 5.26 10.17 1.91
N ALA A 157 5.73 10.81 2.97
CA ALA A 157 4.99 10.94 4.23
C ALA A 157 4.90 12.42 4.62
N LEU A 158 3.72 12.84 5.09
CA LEU A 158 3.54 14.18 5.64
C LEU A 158 3.82 14.15 7.14
N VAL A 159 4.94 14.76 7.54
CA VAL A 159 5.26 15.03 8.94
C VAL A 159 4.80 16.44 9.28
N ARG A 160 3.97 16.58 10.33
CA ARG A 160 3.29 17.84 10.67
C ARG A 160 3.93 18.53 11.87
N THR A 161 4.55 17.78 12.77
CA THR A 161 5.19 18.35 13.97
C THR A 161 6.69 18.10 14.03
N ARG A 162 7.41 18.98 14.74
CA ARG A 162 8.84 18.78 15.02
C ARG A 162 9.08 17.49 15.83
N LYS A 163 8.13 17.10 16.68
CA LYS A 163 8.19 15.87 17.48
C LYS A 163 8.17 14.64 16.59
N GLU A 164 7.19 14.54 15.69
CA GLU A 164 7.16 13.47 14.66
C GLU A 164 8.45 13.46 13.83
N MET A 165 8.93 14.64 13.42
CA MET A 165 10.16 14.73 12.63
C MET A 165 11.37 14.20 13.40
N ASN A 166 11.50 14.52 14.69
CA ASN A 166 12.59 14.02 15.51
C ASN A 166 12.51 12.50 15.70
N VAL A 167 11.31 11.91 15.84
CA VAL A 167 11.13 10.45 15.90
C VAL A 167 11.58 9.79 14.60
N VAL A 168 11.12 10.30 13.46
CA VAL A 168 11.50 9.79 12.13
C VAL A 168 12.99 9.93 11.85
N LEU A 169 13.61 11.05 12.26
CA LEU A 169 15.04 11.27 12.08
C LEU A 169 15.89 10.38 13.00
N ALA A 170 15.40 10.08 14.21
CA ALA A 170 16.08 9.19 15.14
C ALA A 170 15.97 7.72 14.71
N ASP A 171 14.85 7.33 14.10
CA ASP A 171 14.61 6.00 13.56
C ASP A 171 13.80 6.06 12.25
N PRO A 172 14.48 6.09 11.08
CA PRO A 172 13.80 6.07 9.78
C PRO A 172 12.94 4.81 9.57
N GLY A 173 13.25 3.71 10.25
CA GLY A 173 12.46 2.48 10.21
C GLY A 173 11.09 2.61 10.86
N TYR A 174 10.87 3.66 11.67
CA TYR A 174 9.59 3.93 12.31
C TYR A 174 8.48 4.18 11.27
N ILE A 175 8.78 4.88 10.17
CA ILE A 175 7.80 5.07 9.08
C ILE A 175 7.36 3.72 8.51
N ALA A 176 8.30 2.82 8.21
CA ALA A 176 7.97 1.52 7.63
C ALA A 176 7.07 0.69 8.56
N ARG A 177 7.32 0.73 9.88
CA ARG A 177 6.48 0.08 10.89
C ARG A 177 5.11 0.75 11.00
N THR A 178 5.04 2.07 11.13
CA THR A 178 3.76 2.79 11.19
C THR A 178 2.89 2.54 9.95
N ILE A 179 3.49 2.54 8.76
CA ILE A 179 2.80 2.18 7.52
C ILE A 179 2.34 0.71 7.54
N GLY A 180 3.16 -0.20 8.07
CA GLY A 180 2.82 -1.60 8.29
C GLY A 180 1.58 -1.81 9.18
N GLY A 181 1.35 -0.93 10.15
CA GLY A 181 0.14 -0.92 10.99
C GLY A 181 -1.13 -0.40 10.29
N ILE A 182 -0.98 0.27 9.15
CA ILE A 182 -2.09 0.83 8.37
C ILE A 182 -2.49 -0.12 7.22
N GLY A 183 -1.49 -0.70 6.54
CA GLY A 183 -1.70 -1.69 5.49
C GLY A 183 -2.03 -3.08 6.03
N VAL A 184 -2.28 -4.04 5.12
CA VAL A 184 -2.34 -5.46 5.49
C VAL A 184 -0.90 -6.00 5.58
N PRO A 185 -0.47 -6.64 6.69
CA PRO A 185 0.90 -7.11 6.85
C PRO A 185 1.34 -8.12 5.77
N GLN A 186 2.61 -8.01 5.33
CA GLN A 186 3.22 -8.89 4.34
C GLN A 186 3.52 -10.30 4.89
N GLN A 187 3.86 -10.39 6.19
CA GLN A 187 4.14 -11.63 6.91
C GLN A 187 3.57 -11.56 8.33
N GLU A 188 3.24 -12.71 8.91
CA GLU A 188 2.73 -12.80 10.28
C GLU A 188 3.76 -12.32 11.32
N ALA A 189 5.06 -12.56 11.06
CA ALA A 189 6.16 -12.05 11.88
C ALA A 189 6.22 -10.50 11.92
N HIS A 190 5.82 -9.83 10.83
CA HIS A 190 5.72 -8.36 10.83
C HIS A 190 4.60 -7.88 11.73
N ARG A 191 3.51 -8.66 11.89
CA ARG A 191 2.42 -8.32 12.82
C ARG A 191 2.84 -8.36 14.29
N ALA A 192 3.78 -9.23 14.66
CA ALA A 192 4.31 -9.31 16.02
C ALA A 192 5.38 -8.24 16.32
N SER A 193 5.85 -7.53 15.30
CA SER A 193 6.87 -6.47 15.39
C SER A 193 6.28 -5.05 15.31
N LEU A 194 4.95 -4.97 15.20
CA LEU A 194 4.12 -3.76 15.24
C LEU A 194 3.50 -3.62 16.63
#